data_AF-A0A7J8URZ9-F1
#
_entry.id   AF-A0A7J8URZ9-F1
#
_cell.length_a   1.000
_cell.length_b   1.000
_cell.length_c   1.000
_cell.angle_alpha   90.00
_cell.angle_beta   90.00
_cell.angle_gamma   90.00
#
_symmetry.space_group_name_H-M   'P 1'
#
loop_
_entity.id
_entity.type
_entity.pdbx_description
1 polymer ?
#
loop_
_entity_poly.entity_id
_entity_poly.type
_entity_poly.pdbx_seq_one_letter_code
_entity_poly.pdbx_strand_id
1 'polypeptide(L)'
;MKRSIDFKDQLVESEDEMWSPAMPSVESKSDDCDFIYISDVLRAANYMHDESDVFLLLEKQQYVKGKDTSKVSRLQRKLIFDTINEILNRKKQLPPWKVVTGETSLQQIWSEFQKIRERDSSDDMFEDICGVLRKDLAGDAINGWDGCPIQMSEAILDIERLIFRDLISETIRDLAALAEKSNNIPAPRRKLVF
;
A
#
# COMPACT_ATOMS: atom_id res chain seq x y z
N MET A 1 -38.20 -27.93 -0.10
CA MET A 1 -37.82 -27.84 1.33
C MET A 1 -37.06 -26.54 1.51
N LYS A 2 -37.73 -25.48 1.99
CA LYS A 2 -37.13 -24.16 2.21
C LYS A 2 -36.56 -24.13 3.63
N ARG A 3 -35.27 -23.83 3.78
CA ARG A 3 -34.65 -23.56 5.09
C ARG A 3 -34.62 -22.04 5.27
N SER A 4 -35.48 -21.52 6.14
CA SER A 4 -35.39 -20.17 6.67
C SER A 4 -34.57 -20.22 7.95
N ILE A 5 -33.54 -19.39 8.05
CA ILE A 5 -32.77 -19.17 9.28
C ILE A 5 -33.36 -17.94 9.96
N ASP A 6 -33.77 -18.12 11.22
CA ASP A 6 -34.29 -17.10 12.12
C ASP A 6 -33.13 -16.70 13.05
N PHE A 7 -32.70 -15.44 13.00
CA PHE A 7 -31.67 -14.91 13.90
C PHE A 7 -32.36 -14.31 15.10
N LYS A 8 -32.17 -14.96 16.25
CA LYS A 8 -32.62 -14.47 17.54
C LYS A 8 -31.48 -13.65 18.15
N ASP A 9 -31.63 -12.32 18.14
CA ASP A 9 -30.69 -11.41 18.79
C ASP A 9 -30.66 -11.68 20.29
N GLN A 10 -29.53 -12.20 20.76
CA GLN A 10 -29.21 -12.26 22.17
C GLN A 10 -28.27 -11.11 22.46
N LEU A 11 -28.86 -10.03 22.98
CA LEU A 11 -28.19 -8.84 23.51
C LEU A 11 -27.16 -9.30 24.57
N VAL A 12 -25.90 -9.42 24.16
CA VAL A 12 -24.76 -9.44 25.07
C VAL A 12 -24.40 -7.98 25.28
N GLU A 13 -24.60 -7.51 26.52
CA GLU A 13 -24.08 -6.23 27.00
C GLU A 13 -22.57 -6.20 26.78
N SER A 14 -22.12 -5.41 25.81
CA SER A 14 -20.72 -5.08 25.60
C SER A 14 -20.48 -3.70 26.20
N GLU A 15 -19.68 -3.67 27.24
CA GLU A 15 -19.14 -2.48 27.91
C GLU A 15 -18.17 -1.72 26.99
N ASP A 16 -18.69 -1.08 25.93
CA ASP A 16 -17.92 -0.11 25.13
C ASP A 16 -18.14 1.30 25.66
N GLU A 17 -17.55 1.59 26.81
CA GLU A 17 -17.46 2.93 27.35
C GLU A 17 -16.06 3.09 27.94
N MET A 18 -15.10 3.55 27.11
CA MET A 18 -13.97 4.43 27.48
C MET A 18 -12.82 4.35 26.45
N TRP A 19 -13.06 4.81 25.22
CA TRP A 19 -11.97 5.24 24.32
C TRP A 19 -12.29 6.62 23.78
N SER A 20 -12.13 7.63 24.63
CA SER A 20 -11.88 8.99 24.15
C SER A 20 -10.42 9.04 23.72
N PRO A 21 -10.09 9.39 22.46
CA PRO A 21 -8.72 9.71 22.12
C PRO A 21 -8.37 11.00 22.85
N ALA A 22 -7.54 10.90 23.88
CA ALA A 22 -6.91 12.06 24.46
C ALA A 22 -6.04 12.69 23.36
N MET A 23 -6.46 13.86 22.86
CA MET A 23 -5.65 14.70 21.99
C MET A 23 -4.32 14.99 22.70
N PRO A 24 -3.15 14.64 22.15
CA PRO A 24 -1.90 15.17 22.66
C PRO A 24 -1.77 16.60 22.12
N SER A 25 -2.42 17.55 22.79
CA SER A 25 -2.11 18.97 22.59
C SER A 25 -0.88 19.31 23.42
N VAL A 26 0.29 19.05 22.82
CA VAL A 26 1.50 19.82 23.04
C VAL A 26 2.11 20.05 21.66
N GLU A 27 1.60 21.03 20.94
CA GLU A 27 2.28 21.58 19.76
C GLU A 27 3.63 22.15 20.22
N SER A 28 4.66 21.33 20.06
CA SER A 28 6.04 21.78 20.19
C SER A 28 6.37 22.63 18.96
N LYS A 29 7.00 23.80 19.14
CA LYS A 29 7.50 24.65 18.04
C LYS A 29 8.44 23.92 17.05
N SER A 30 8.85 22.70 17.39
CA SER A 30 9.64 21.80 16.55
C SER A 30 8.87 21.33 15.31
N ASP A 31 7.56 21.09 15.44
CA ASP A 31 6.78 20.49 14.35
C ASP A 31 6.64 21.42 13.15
N ASP A 32 6.48 22.72 13.39
CA ASP A 32 6.48 23.73 12.32
C ASP A 32 7.83 23.80 11.59
N CYS A 33 8.93 23.65 12.31
CA CYS A 33 10.28 23.71 11.73
C CYS A 33 10.57 22.47 10.85
N ASP A 34 10.15 21.30 11.33
CA ASP A 34 10.27 20.03 10.59
C ASP A 34 9.36 20.06 9.35
N PHE A 35 8.12 20.54 9.47
CA PHE A 35 7.19 20.68 8.35
C PHE A 35 7.73 21.60 7.24
N ILE A 36 8.30 22.76 7.62
CA ILE A 36 8.94 23.68 6.67
C ILE A 36 10.15 23.00 6.01
N TYR A 37 10.96 22.28 6.79
CA TYR A 37 12.11 21.58 6.24
C TYR A 37 11.70 20.49 5.25
N ILE A 38 10.68 19.68 5.57
CA ILE A 38 10.12 18.66 4.67
C ILE A 38 9.60 19.31 3.38
N SER A 39 8.94 20.46 3.49
CA SER A 39 8.51 21.24 2.32
C SER A 39 9.67 21.67 1.43
N ASP A 40 10.79 22.10 2.03
CA ASP A 40 12.02 22.45 1.31
C ASP A 40 12.66 21.21 0.65
N VAL A 41 12.63 20.04 1.33
CA VAL A 41 13.10 18.76 0.77
C VAL A 41 12.29 18.35 -0.46
N LEU A 42 10.95 18.37 -0.37
CA LEU A 42 10.08 18.01 -1.50
C LEU A 42 10.25 18.96 -2.67
N ARG A 43 10.38 20.26 -2.39
CA ARG A 43 10.66 21.24 -3.44
C ARG A 43 11.97 20.89 -4.15
N ALA A 44 13.04 20.63 -3.41
CA ALA A 44 14.34 20.33 -4.00
C ALA A 44 14.35 19.01 -4.78
N ALA A 45 13.66 17.98 -4.28
CA ALA A 45 13.51 16.68 -4.95
C ALA A 45 12.79 16.77 -6.30
N ASN A 46 11.89 17.75 -6.48
CA ASN A 46 11.22 17.96 -7.77
C ASN A 46 12.12 18.63 -8.83
N TYR A 47 13.20 19.31 -8.42
CA TYR A 47 14.09 20.02 -9.35
C TYR A 47 15.39 19.27 -9.66
N MET A 48 15.75 18.27 -8.85
CA MET A 48 17.06 17.59 -8.91
C MET A 48 16.89 16.07 -8.87
N HIS A 49 17.59 15.37 -9.76
CA HIS A 49 17.48 13.91 -9.87
C HIS A 49 18.51 13.16 -8.99
N ASP A 50 19.60 13.80 -8.55
CA ASP A 50 20.63 13.21 -7.68
C ASP A 50 20.43 13.61 -6.21
N GLU A 51 20.19 12.62 -5.34
CA GLU A 51 19.83 12.80 -3.93
C GLU A 51 20.99 13.31 -3.07
N SER A 52 22.24 12.97 -3.42
CA SER A 52 23.44 13.36 -2.66
C SER A 52 23.67 14.88 -2.71
N ASP A 53 23.39 15.47 -3.86
CA ASP A 53 23.52 16.91 -4.10
C ASP A 53 22.41 17.72 -3.42
N VAL A 54 21.21 17.14 -3.29
CA VAL A 54 20.05 17.79 -2.68
C VAL A 54 20.27 18.07 -1.20
N PHE A 55 20.75 17.09 -0.43
CA PHE A 55 21.00 17.29 1.01
C PHE A 55 22.07 18.36 1.25
N LEU A 56 23.17 18.31 0.49
CA LEU A 56 24.26 19.29 0.63
C LEU A 56 23.78 20.72 0.28
N LEU A 57 22.94 20.86 -0.75
CA LEU A 57 22.33 22.14 -1.13
C LEU A 57 21.45 22.68 0.00
N LEU A 58 20.58 21.84 0.56
CA LEU A 58 19.70 22.23 1.67
C LEU A 58 20.51 22.63 2.90
N GLU A 59 21.60 21.93 3.22
CA GLU A 59 22.46 22.27 4.36
C GLU A 59 23.20 23.61 4.15
N LYS A 60 23.69 23.89 2.94
CA LYS A 60 24.24 25.21 2.58
C LYS A 60 23.18 26.31 2.74
N GLN A 61 21.93 26.03 2.37
CA GLN A 61 20.84 26.99 2.53
C GLN A 61 20.52 27.26 4.02
N GLN A 62 20.61 26.25 4.89
CA GLN A 62 20.44 26.45 6.34
C GLN A 62 21.52 27.35 6.94
N TYR A 63 22.77 27.22 6.47
CA TYR A 63 23.87 28.09 6.87
C TYR A 63 23.60 29.55 6.49
N VAL A 64 23.17 29.81 5.25
CA VAL A 64 22.84 31.17 4.77
C VAL A 64 21.64 31.77 5.52
N LYS A 65 20.65 30.94 5.89
CA LYS A 65 19.50 31.35 6.70
C LYS A 65 19.85 31.61 8.17
N GLY A 66 21.09 31.39 8.60
CA GLY A 66 21.53 31.58 9.98
C GLY A 66 20.91 30.58 10.97
N LYS A 67 20.48 29.40 10.50
CA LYS A 67 19.96 28.33 11.36
C LYS A 67 21.09 27.62 12.11
N ASP A 68 20.72 26.84 13.12
CA ASP A 68 21.67 26.04 13.88
C ASP A 68 22.44 25.04 12.99
N THR A 69 23.76 25.18 12.97
CA THR A 69 24.70 24.31 12.25
C THR A 69 25.42 23.35 13.18
N SER A 70 24.92 23.17 14.42
CA SER A 70 25.43 22.17 15.34
C SER A 70 25.38 20.77 14.72
N LYS A 71 26.29 19.90 15.15
CA LYS A 71 26.32 18.50 14.69
C LYS A 71 24.99 17.78 14.95
N VAL A 72 24.36 18.07 16.09
CA VAL A 72 23.08 17.47 16.48
C VAL A 72 21.97 17.92 15.54
N SER A 73 21.84 19.22 15.27
CA SER A 73 20.82 19.76 14.38
C SER A 73 21.00 19.27 12.94
N ARG A 74 22.25 19.18 12.47
CA ARG A 74 22.57 18.59 11.16
C ARG A 74 22.21 17.11 11.09
N LEU A 75 22.45 16.33 12.14
CA LEU A 75 22.05 14.91 12.20
C LEU A 75 20.53 14.75 12.19
N GLN A 76 19.79 15.59 12.92
CA GLN A 76 18.32 15.59 12.90
C GLN A 76 17.80 15.90 11.48
N ARG A 77 18.31 16.95 10.84
CA ARG A 77 17.95 17.28 9.45
C ARG A 77 18.28 16.15 8.47
N LYS A 78 19.41 15.47 8.68
CA LYS A 78 19.79 14.30 7.87
C LYS A 78 18.80 13.15 8.07
N LEU A 79 18.43 12.86 9.31
CA LEU A 79 17.45 11.82 9.60
C LEU A 79 16.11 12.12 8.91
N ILE A 80 15.61 13.36 9.04
CA ILE A 80 14.38 13.77 8.35
C ILE A 80 14.52 13.61 6.84
N PHE A 81 15.62 14.10 6.26
CA PHE A 81 15.87 13.98 4.81
C PHE A 81 15.87 12.52 4.34
N ASP A 82 16.61 11.65 5.03
CA ASP A 82 16.73 10.24 4.69
C ASP A 82 15.33 9.55 4.81
N THR A 83 14.55 9.87 5.85
CA THR A 83 13.16 9.36 6.01
C THR A 83 12.22 9.83 4.91
N ILE A 84 12.26 11.12 4.51
CA ILE A 84 11.41 11.63 3.43
C ILE A 84 11.76 10.97 2.10
N ASN A 85 13.04 10.80 1.80
CA ASN A 85 13.47 10.09 0.59
C ASN A 85 13.03 8.63 0.60
N GLU A 86 13.06 7.98 1.75
CA GLU A 86 12.53 6.63 1.89
C GLU A 86 11.03 6.56 1.56
N ILE A 87 10.22 7.48 2.11
CA ILE A 87 8.78 7.59 1.80
C ILE A 87 8.57 7.81 0.30
N LEU A 88 9.32 8.73 -0.30
CA LEU A 88 9.24 9.03 -1.73
C LEU A 88 9.62 7.80 -2.59
N ASN A 89 10.69 7.10 -2.24
CA ASN A 89 11.16 5.93 -2.97
C ASN A 89 10.15 4.77 -2.87
N ARG A 90 9.58 4.52 -1.68
CA ARG A 90 8.50 3.54 -1.50
C ARG A 90 7.32 3.84 -2.42
N LYS A 91 6.92 5.11 -2.54
CA LYS A 91 5.84 5.54 -3.43
C LYS A 91 6.17 5.40 -4.92
N LYS A 92 7.43 5.65 -5.32
CA LYS A 92 7.89 5.45 -6.70
C LYS A 92 7.86 3.97 -7.12
N GLN A 93 8.01 3.05 -6.17
CA GLN A 93 7.99 1.61 -6.41
C GLN A 93 6.58 1.00 -6.34
N LEU A 94 5.53 1.82 -6.14
CA LEU A 94 4.16 1.34 -6.15
C LEU A 94 3.77 0.88 -7.57
N PRO A 95 3.02 -0.23 -7.69
CA PRO A 95 2.54 -0.67 -8.99
C PRO A 95 1.58 0.37 -9.60
N PRO A 96 1.46 0.45 -10.94
CA PRO A 96 0.73 1.51 -11.65
C PRO A 96 -0.71 1.73 -11.19
N TRP A 97 -1.38 0.68 -10.72
CA TRP A 97 -2.76 0.72 -10.23
C TRP A 97 -2.91 1.25 -8.80
N LYS A 98 -1.81 1.29 -8.02
CA LYS A 98 -1.73 1.93 -6.69
C LYS A 98 -1.20 3.36 -6.75
N VAL A 99 -0.76 3.83 -7.93
CA VAL A 99 -0.46 5.24 -8.15
C VAL A 99 -1.81 5.98 -8.18
N VAL A 100 -2.28 6.37 -6.99
CA VAL A 100 -3.36 7.36 -6.88
C VAL A 100 -2.95 8.53 -7.75
N THR A 101 -3.85 8.96 -8.63
CA THR A 101 -3.65 9.80 -9.82
C THR A 101 -3.18 11.25 -9.56
N GLY A 102 -2.43 11.50 -8.48
CA GLY A 102 -1.89 12.81 -8.13
C GLY A 102 -0.46 12.72 -7.63
N GLU A 103 0.32 13.76 -7.92
CA GLU A 103 1.62 14.02 -7.32
C GLU A 103 1.56 13.80 -5.79
N THR A 104 2.61 13.21 -5.23
CA THR A 104 2.68 12.96 -3.78
C THR A 104 2.53 14.27 -3.01
N SER A 105 1.39 14.48 -2.36
CA SER A 105 1.11 15.75 -1.69
C SER A 105 1.96 15.90 -0.43
N LEU A 106 2.34 17.13 -0.10
CA LEU A 106 3.05 17.47 1.13
C LEU A 106 2.32 16.98 2.38
N GLN A 107 0.98 17.11 2.41
CA GLN A 107 0.16 16.63 3.53
C GLN A 107 0.26 15.12 3.71
N GLN A 108 0.24 14.35 2.63
CA GLN A 108 0.37 12.90 2.72
C GLN A 108 1.76 12.50 3.23
N ILE A 109 2.81 13.19 2.77
CA ILE A 109 4.18 12.93 3.22
C ILE A 109 4.36 13.32 4.68
N TRP A 110 3.79 14.45 5.10
CA TRP A 110 3.80 14.87 6.50
C TRP A 110 3.08 13.88 7.41
N SER A 111 1.91 13.38 7.00
CA SER A 111 1.16 12.38 7.77
C SER A 111 1.94 11.06 7.92
N GLU A 112 2.56 10.57 6.84
CA GLU A 112 3.42 9.39 6.90
C GLU A 112 4.64 9.61 7.80
N PHE A 113 5.28 10.78 7.71
CA PHE A 113 6.40 11.15 8.56
C PHE A 113 6.00 11.18 10.05
N GLN A 114 4.84 11.77 10.38
CA GLN A 114 4.32 11.78 11.74
C GLN A 114 4.08 10.36 12.24
N LYS A 115 3.48 9.49 11.42
CA LYS A 115 3.22 8.09 11.76
C LYS A 115 4.50 7.30 12.04
N ILE A 116 5.57 7.54 11.29
CA ILE A 116 6.89 6.91 11.52
C ILE A 116 7.52 7.44 12.82
N ARG A 117 7.33 8.73 13.12
CA ARG A 117 7.88 9.37 14.32
C ARG A 117 7.12 9.01 15.60
N GLU A 118 5.83 8.67 15.47
CA GLU A 118 4.95 8.32 16.58
C GLU A 118 5.37 6.99 17.23
N ARG A 119 5.99 7.10 18.41
CA ARG A 119 6.33 5.96 19.26
C ARG A 119 5.18 5.68 20.20
N ASP A 120 4.80 4.40 20.29
CA ASP A 120 3.96 3.96 21.40
C ASP A 120 4.88 3.99 22.62
N SER A 121 4.64 4.90 23.56
CA SER A 121 5.43 4.95 24.78
C SER A 121 4.96 3.81 25.68
N SER A 122 5.67 2.70 25.70
CA SER A 122 5.51 1.66 26.71
C SER A 122 6.67 1.75 27.71
N ASP A 123 6.38 1.49 28.99
CA ASP A 123 7.44 1.41 30.02
C ASP A 123 8.31 0.15 29.85
N ASP A 124 7.86 -0.83 29.04
CA ASP A 124 8.58 -2.05 28.71
C ASP A 124 9.27 -1.94 27.34
N MET A 125 10.60 -2.08 27.36
CA MET A 125 11.42 -2.10 26.14
C MET A 125 11.02 -3.23 25.19
N PHE A 126 10.56 -4.38 25.70
CA PHE A 126 10.13 -5.48 24.84
C PHE A 126 8.86 -5.14 24.09
N GLU A 127 7.87 -4.55 24.77
CA GLU A 127 6.65 -4.06 24.13
C GLU A 127 6.92 -2.88 23.19
N ASP A 128 7.88 -2.00 23.48
CA ASP A 128 8.31 -0.95 22.54
C ASP A 128 8.85 -1.55 21.24
N ILE A 129 9.76 -2.55 21.34
CA ILE A 129 10.32 -3.23 20.18
C ILE A 129 9.22 -3.98 19.42
N CYS A 130 8.34 -4.69 20.13
CA CYS A 130 7.23 -5.40 19.51
C CYS A 130 6.22 -4.45 18.85
N GLY A 131 5.99 -3.27 19.43
CA GLY A 131 5.15 -2.22 18.86
C GLY A 131 5.71 -1.69 17.54
N VAL A 132 7.02 -1.38 17.51
CA VAL A 132 7.72 -0.98 16.27
C VAL A 132 7.64 -2.07 15.21
N LEU A 133 8.00 -3.31 15.57
CA LEU A 133 7.93 -4.44 14.64
C LEU A 133 6.51 -4.68 14.15
N ARG A 134 5.50 -4.55 15.01
CA ARG A 134 4.09 -4.70 14.63
C ARG A 134 3.65 -3.60 13.67
N LYS A 135 4.08 -2.35 13.87
CA LYS A 135 3.82 -1.24 12.93
C LYS A 135 4.46 -1.50 11.56
N ASP A 136 5.68 -2.03 11.53
CA ASP A 136 6.38 -2.38 10.29
C ASP A 136 5.76 -3.60 9.58
N LEU A 137 5.40 -4.64 10.35
CA LEU A 137 4.82 -5.90 9.86
C LEU A 137 3.33 -5.80 9.52
N ALA A 138 2.59 -4.90 10.16
CA ALA A 138 1.18 -4.65 9.86
C ALA A 138 0.95 -4.17 8.43
N GLY A 139 2.04 -3.96 7.66
CA GLY A 139 1.99 -3.93 6.21
C GLY A 139 1.05 -2.83 5.77
N ASP A 140 1.50 -1.58 5.95
CA ASP A 140 1.09 -0.39 5.22
C ASP A 140 -0.23 -0.58 4.47
N ALA A 141 -1.34 -0.05 4.96
CA ALA A 141 -2.65 -0.12 4.28
C ALA A 141 -2.58 0.33 2.80
N ILE A 142 -1.53 1.05 2.41
CA ILE A 142 -1.21 1.43 1.03
C ILE A 142 -0.55 0.27 0.25
N ASN A 143 0.32 -0.55 0.86
CA ASN A 143 1.00 -1.71 0.27
C ASN A 143 0.34 -3.08 0.55
N GLY A 144 -0.49 -3.20 1.57
CA GLY A 144 -1.24 -4.41 1.90
C GLY A 144 -2.24 -4.80 0.80
N TRP A 145 -2.71 -6.05 0.89
CA TRP A 145 -3.75 -6.62 0.02
C TRP A 145 -5.12 -5.93 0.18
N ASP A 146 -5.22 -4.98 1.10
CA ASP A 146 -6.46 -4.31 1.51
C ASP A 146 -6.81 -3.07 0.66
N GLY A 147 -5.85 -2.50 -0.08
CA GLY A 147 -6.01 -1.19 -0.71
C GLY A 147 -6.85 -1.14 -2.00
N CYS A 148 -7.19 -2.27 -2.62
CA CYS A 148 -8.09 -2.26 -3.78
C CYS A 148 -8.75 -3.63 -4.05
N PRO A 149 -9.74 -4.05 -3.23
CA PRO A 149 -10.46 -5.29 -3.47
C PRO A 149 -11.14 -5.33 -4.85
N ILE A 150 -11.53 -4.16 -5.40
CA ILE A 150 -12.23 -4.04 -6.69
C ILE A 150 -11.29 -4.30 -7.87
N GLN A 151 -10.13 -3.64 -7.96
CA GLN A 151 -9.16 -3.95 -9.04
C GLN A 151 -8.55 -5.34 -8.89
N MET A 152 -8.36 -5.81 -7.66
CA MET A 152 -7.93 -7.18 -7.44
C MET A 152 -8.98 -8.17 -7.94
N SER A 153 -10.26 -7.90 -7.72
CA SER A 153 -11.35 -8.71 -8.27
C SER A 153 -11.36 -8.70 -9.81
N GLU A 154 -11.08 -7.57 -10.46
CA GLU A 154 -10.99 -7.46 -11.92
C GLU A 154 -9.79 -8.22 -12.49
N ALA A 155 -8.61 -8.07 -11.90
CA ALA A 155 -7.42 -8.80 -12.30
C ALA A 155 -7.58 -10.32 -12.10
N ILE A 156 -8.20 -10.75 -11.00
CA ILE A 156 -8.54 -12.16 -10.76
C ILE A 156 -9.51 -12.66 -11.83
N LEU A 157 -10.57 -11.91 -12.14
CA LEU A 157 -11.52 -12.27 -13.20
C LEU A 157 -10.84 -12.39 -14.57
N ASP A 158 -9.90 -11.52 -14.89
CA ASP A 158 -9.16 -11.61 -16.15
C ASP A 158 -8.24 -12.83 -16.19
N ILE A 159 -7.54 -13.14 -15.10
CA ILE A 159 -6.75 -14.37 -14.97
C ILE A 159 -7.65 -15.60 -15.11
N GLU A 160 -8.80 -15.63 -14.42
CA GLU A 160 -9.78 -16.71 -14.52
C GLU A 160 -10.30 -16.89 -15.94
N ARG A 161 -10.63 -15.80 -16.65
CA ARG A 161 -11.06 -15.84 -18.05
C ARG A 161 -9.98 -16.39 -18.98
N LEU A 162 -8.71 -16.06 -18.74
CA LEU A 162 -7.60 -16.61 -19.52
C LEU A 162 -7.47 -18.13 -19.29
N ILE A 163 -7.49 -18.57 -18.03
CA ILE A 163 -7.43 -19.99 -17.68
C ILE A 163 -8.62 -20.74 -18.28
N PHE A 164 -9.84 -20.20 -18.12
CA PHE A 164 -11.05 -20.82 -18.62
C PHE A 164 -11.03 -20.94 -20.15
N ARG A 165 -10.62 -19.88 -20.86
CA ARG A 165 -10.48 -19.90 -22.32
C ARG A 165 -9.48 -20.98 -22.74
N ASP A 166 -8.33 -21.07 -22.10
CA ASP A 166 -7.30 -22.03 -22.46
C ASP A 166 -7.80 -23.47 -22.21
N LEU A 167 -8.44 -23.74 -21.07
CA LEU A 167 -9.00 -25.04 -20.73
C LEU A 167 -10.14 -25.47 -21.68
N ILE A 168 -11.06 -24.56 -22.01
CA ILE A 168 -12.14 -24.84 -22.96
C ILE A 168 -11.59 -25.06 -24.37
N SER A 169 -10.59 -24.27 -24.77
CA SER A 169 -9.96 -24.42 -26.09
C SER A 169 -9.25 -25.76 -26.24
N GLU A 170 -8.59 -26.23 -25.18
CA GLU A 170 -7.99 -27.57 -25.12
C GLU A 170 -9.07 -28.66 -25.17
N THR A 171 -10.11 -28.54 -24.35
CA THR A 171 -11.23 -29.51 -24.30
C THR A 171 -11.94 -29.64 -25.65
N ILE A 172 -12.21 -28.52 -26.34
CA ILE A 172 -12.82 -28.54 -27.67
C ILE A 172 -11.90 -29.25 -28.67
N ARG A 173 -10.59 -29.00 -28.62
CA ARG A 173 -9.61 -29.63 -29.50
C ARG A 173 -9.54 -31.14 -29.28
N ASP A 174 -9.53 -31.58 -28.03
CA ASP A 174 -9.53 -33.00 -27.68
C ASP A 174 -10.80 -33.70 -28.14
N LEU A 175 -11.97 -33.09 -27.92
CA LEU A 175 -13.25 -33.60 -28.40
C LEU A 175 -13.29 -33.68 -29.94
N ALA A 176 -12.77 -32.68 -30.65
CA ALA A 176 -12.69 -32.70 -32.10
C ALA A 176 -11.77 -33.83 -32.61
N ALA A 177 -10.61 -34.02 -31.98
CA ALA A 177 -9.69 -35.11 -32.31
C ALA A 177 -10.30 -36.50 -32.06
N LEU A 178 -11.10 -36.65 -30.99
CA LEU A 178 -11.85 -37.87 -30.72
C LEU A 178 -12.97 -38.10 -31.75
N ALA A 179 -13.67 -37.05 -32.19
CA ALA A 179 -14.69 -37.13 -33.22
C ALA A 179 -14.09 -37.51 -34.59
N GLU A 180 -12.92 -37.00 -34.95
CA GLU A 180 -12.21 -37.42 -36.16
C GLU A 180 -11.80 -38.90 -36.10
N LYS A 181 -11.35 -39.38 -34.94
CA LYS A 181 -11.05 -40.81 -34.74
C LYS A 181 -12.29 -41.69 -34.85
N SER A 182 -13.45 -41.24 -34.37
CA SER A 182 -14.70 -42.02 -34.45
C SER A 182 -15.32 -42.01 -35.85
N ASN A 183 -15.08 -40.97 -36.66
CA ASN A 183 -15.48 -40.90 -38.06
C ASN A 183 -14.77 -41.94 -38.97
N ASN A 184 -13.66 -42.54 -38.51
CA ASN A 184 -13.00 -43.66 -39.19
C ASN A 184 -13.67 -45.03 -38.93
N ILE A 185 -14.67 -45.07 -38.05
CA ILE A 185 -15.53 -46.24 -37.90
C ILE A 185 -16.71 -46.06 -38.87
N PRO A 186 -16.90 -46.95 -39.86
CA PRO A 186 -17.99 -46.81 -40.82
C PRO A 186 -19.33 -47.00 -40.09
N ALA A 187 -19.94 -45.90 -39.67
CA ALA A 187 -21.31 -45.93 -39.17
C ALA A 187 -22.25 -46.36 -40.31
N PRO A 188 -23.15 -47.34 -40.10
CA PRO A 188 -24.02 -47.84 -41.15
C PRO A 188 -25.05 -46.75 -41.49
N ARG A 189 -24.77 -45.98 -42.53
CA ARG A 189 -25.71 -45.00 -43.08
C ARG A 189 -26.89 -45.76 -43.69
N ARG A 190 -28.00 -45.85 -42.94
CA ARG A 190 -29.27 -46.34 -43.48
C ARG A 190 -29.79 -45.31 -44.48
N LYS A 191 -29.75 -45.66 -45.76
CA LYS A 191 -30.30 -44.85 -46.86
C LYS A 191 -31.82 -44.99 -46.82
N LEU A 192 -32.53 -43.88 -46.60
CA LEU A 192 -33.97 -43.83 -46.84
C LEU A 192 -34.20 -43.88 -48.34
N VAL A 193 -34.85 -44.96 -48.79
CA VAL A 193 -35.34 -45.10 -50.15
C VAL A 193 -36.78 -44.62 -50.15
N PHE A 194 -37.05 -43.58 -50.93
CA PHE A 194 -38.40 -43.11 -51.25
C PHE A 194 -38.94 -43.89 -52.44
#